data_AF-A0A925SR05-F1
#
_entry.id   AF-A0A925SR05-F1
#
_cell.length_a   1.000
_cell.length_b   1.000
_cell.length_c   1.000
_cell.angle_alpha   90.00
_cell.angle_beta   90.00
_cell.angle_gamma   90.00
#
_symmetry.space_group_name_H-M   'P 1'
#
loop_
_entity.id
_entity.type
_entity.pdbx_description
1 polymer ?
#
loop_
_entity_poly.entity_id
_entity_poly.type
_entity_poly.pdbx_seq_one_letter_code
_entity_poly.pdbx_strand_id
1 'polypeptide(L)'
;MIIQSTRFGELEILEEMIIEFSQGLPGFSTEKSFAFLPYQLESPFAFLQSVNEPNLTFMVVEPFTFFKDYVFEIDDEIAKGAGISNDNIPQIFNIVSVRDKVEEMTANLLAPIIINWRDRKGMQLILEKTSYTIRHRLFPDGLPGSPSKGGE
;
A
#
# COMPACT_ATOMS: atom_id res chain seq x y z
N MET A 1 -10.63 19.14 -4.54
CA MET A 1 -11.10 19.48 -3.17
C MET A 1 -9.89 19.77 -2.29
N ILE A 2 -10.05 20.52 -1.19
CA ILE A 2 -8.97 20.77 -0.25
C ILE A 2 -9.17 19.86 0.98
N ILE A 3 -8.12 19.15 1.39
CA ILE A 3 -8.11 18.34 2.62
C ILE A 3 -6.97 18.77 3.55
N GLN A 4 -7.10 18.46 4.84
CA GLN A 4 -6.05 18.67 5.83
C GLN A 4 -5.31 17.36 6.08
N SER A 5 -3.98 17.44 6.21
CA SER A 5 -3.11 16.34 6.62
C SER A 5 -2.16 16.82 7.71
N THR A 6 -2.02 16.08 8.79
CA THR A 6 -1.03 16.42 9.83
C THR A 6 0.41 16.28 9.34
N ARG A 7 0.63 15.47 8.30
CA ARG A 7 1.96 15.24 7.71
C ARG A 7 2.29 16.23 6.60
N PHE A 8 1.32 16.59 5.76
CA PHE A 8 1.57 17.38 4.55
C PHE A 8 0.96 18.79 4.60
N GLY A 9 0.21 19.12 5.64
CA GLY A 9 -0.55 20.35 5.72
C GLY A 9 -1.79 20.31 4.82
N GLU A 10 -2.09 21.44 4.19
CA GLU A 10 -3.21 21.56 3.28
C GLU A 10 -2.85 20.97 1.91
N LEU A 11 -3.72 20.09 1.40
CA LEU A 11 -3.53 19.42 0.11
C LEU A 11 -4.70 19.70 -0.82
N GLU A 12 -4.39 20.11 -2.06
CA GLU A 12 -5.35 20.12 -3.15
C GLU A 12 -5.40 18.74 -3.82
N ILE A 13 -6.54 18.06 -3.67
CA ILE A 13 -6.77 16.70 -4.16
C ILE A 13 -7.73 16.73 -5.34
N LEU A 14 -7.30 16.15 -6.46
CA LEU A 14 -8.14 15.93 -7.63
C LEU A 14 -8.98 14.66 -7.45
N GLU A 15 -10.13 14.58 -8.11
CA GLU A 15 -11.07 13.46 -7.94
C GLU A 15 -10.45 12.11 -8.38
N GLU A 16 -9.62 12.15 -9.42
CA GLU A 16 -8.88 10.99 -9.92
C GLU A 16 -7.84 10.43 -8.95
N MET A 17 -7.43 11.21 -7.95
CA MET A 17 -6.50 10.77 -6.90
C MET A 17 -7.22 10.00 -5.78
N ILE A 18 -8.55 10.07 -5.70
CA ILE A 18 -9.31 9.46 -4.62
C ILE A 18 -9.62 8.00 -4.97
N ILE A 19 -9.27 7.10 -4.05
CA ILE A 19 -9.58 5.69 -4.11
C ILE A 19 -10.64 5.36 -3.05
N GLU A 20 -11.71 4.69 -3.48
CA GLU A 20 -12.80 4.26 -2.63
C GLU A 20 -12.57 2.86 -2.06
N PHE A 21 -12.56 2.77 -0.75
CA PHE A 21 -12.51 1.51 0.01
C PHE A 21 -13.90 1.25 0.60
N SER A 22 -14.75 0.51 -0.13
CA SER A 22 -16.16 0.32 0.26
C SER A 22 -16.37 -0.28 1.66
N GLN A 23 -15.42 -1.12 2.09
CA GLN A 23 -15.36 -1.76 3.43
C GLN A 23 -14.44 -1.00 4.41
N GLY A 24 -13.86 0.11 3.99
CA GLY A 24 -12.76 0.78 4.65
C GLY A 24 -11.50 -0.08 4.71
N LEU A 25 -10.63 0.23 5.68
CA LEU A 25 -9.45 -0.58 5.99
C LEU A 25 -9.63 -1.31 7.32
N PRO A 26 -9.03 -2.49 7.53
CA PRO A 26 -8.89 -3.12 8.83
C PRO A 26 -8.46 -2.14 9.93
N GLY A 27 -9.28 -2.00 10.97
CA GLY A 27 -9.09 -1.02 12.05
C GLY A 27 -9.65 0.38 11.78
N PHE A 28 -10.08 0.66 10.54
CA PHE A 28 -10.60 1.95 10.07
C PHE A 28 -11.78 1.74 9.10
N SER A 29 -12.79 0.96 9.53
CA SER A 29 -13.93 0.57 8.67
C SER A 29 -14.85 1.72 8.24
N THR A 30 -14.79 2.85 8.96
CA THR A 30 -15.51 4.08 8.62
C THR A 30 -14.77 4.92 7.57
N GLU A 31 -13.47 4.69 7.39
CA GLU A 31 -12.61 5.44 6.48
C GLU A 31 -12.68 4.82 5.09
N LYS A 32 -13.47 5.42 4.20
CA LYS A 32 -13.80 4.84 2.89
C LYS A 32 -13.16 5.55 1.70
N SER A 33 -12.45 6.65 1.93
CA SER A 33 -11.93 7.49 0.85
C SER A 33 -10.51 7.92 1.21
N PHE A 34 -9.55 7.51 0.37
CA PHE A 34 -8.14 7.84 0.54
C PHE A 34 -7.61 8.49 -0.73
N ALA A 35 -6.90 9.60 -0.59
CA ALA A 35 -6.10 10.17 -1.66
C ALA A 35 -4.80 9.37 -1.82
N PHE A 36 -4.52 8.90 -3.04
CA PHE A 36 -3.26 8.26 -3.39
C PHE A 36 -2.24 9.31 -3.85
N LEU A 37 -1.13 9.41 -3.11
CA LEU A 37 -0.10 10.44 -3.29
C LEU A 37 1.25 9.76 -3.56
N PRO A 38 1.72 9.68 -4.82
CA PRO A 38 3.05 9.18 -5.13
C PRO A 38 4.13 9.95 -4.36
N TYR A 39 5.13 9.26 -3.80
CA TYR A 39 6.17 9.93 -3.02
C TYR A 39 7.08 10.79 -3.91
N GLN A 40 7.61 10.21 -4.98
CA GLN A 40 8.45 10.84 -6.00
C GLN A 40 8.23 10.12 -7.33
N LEU A 41 8.58 10.78 -8.44
CA LEU A 41 8.59 10.15 -9.76
C LEU A 41 9.48 8.90 -9.72
N GLU A 42 8.98 7.77 -10.26
CA GLU A 42 9.65 6.45 -10.27
C GLU A 42 9.90 5.81 -8.89
N SER A 43 9.47 6.42 -7.80
CA SER A 43 9.55 5.79 -6.48
C SER A 43 8.53 4.65 -6.37
N PRO A 44 8.90 3.48 -5.81
CA PRO A 44 7.94 2.43 -5.52
C PRO A 44 7.03 2.79 -4.32
N PHE A 45 7.29 3.92 -3.65
CA PHE A 45 6.54 4.36 -2.47
C PHE A 45 5.47 5.38 -2.82
N ALA A 46 4.36 5.29 -2.10
CA ALA A 46 3.28 6.28 -2.13
C ALA A 46 2.68 6.42 -0.73
N PHE A 47 1.76 7.37 -0.59
CA PHE A 47 0.92 7.52 0.59
C PHE A 47 -0.55 7.34 0.24
N LEU A 48 -1.28 6.70 1.15
CA LEU A 48 -2.74 6.73 1.21
C LEU A 48 -3.12 7.66 2.37
N GLN A 49 -3.57 8.87 2.04
CA GLN A 49 -4.04 9.87 3.01
C GLN A 49 -5.56 9.79 3.10
N SER A 50 -6.14 9.63 4.31
CA SER A 50 -7.59 9.72 4.45
C SER A 50 -8.06 11.12 4.03
N VAL A 51 -9.15 11.16 3.28
CA VAL A 51 -9.83 12.40 2.91
C VAL A 51 -10.54 13.04 4.10
N ASN A 52 -10.96 12.23 5.09
CA ASN A 52 -11.80 12.66 6.20
C ASN A 52 -11.03 12.80 7.52
N GLU A 53 -9.94 12.04 7.70
CA GLU A 53 -9.16 12.00 8.94
C GLU A 53 -7.73 12.53 8.70
N PRO A 54 -7.44 13.78 9.09
CA PRO A 54 -6.15 14.41 8.83
C PRO A 54 -4.94 13.68 9.42
N ASN A 55 -5.13 12.93 10.51
CA ASN A 55 -4.03 12.19 11.15
C ASN A 55 -3.79 10.79 10.56
N LEU A 56 -4.63 10.35 9.62
CA LEU A 56 -4.58 9.00 9.08
C LEU A 56 -3.90 8.96 7.72
N THR A 57 -2.64 8.54 7.72
CA THR A 57 -1.84 8.35 6.51
C THR A 57 -1.10 7.02 6.58
N PHE A 58 -1.20 6.21 5.53
CA PHE A 58 -0.40 5.01 5.36
C PHE A 58 0.69 5.25 4.33
N MET A 59 1.93 4.86 4.64
CA MET A 59 2.94 4.69 3.59
C MET A 59 2.72 3.31 2.97
N VAL A 60 2.70 3.24 1.66
CA VAL A 60 2.53 2.01 0.90
C VAL A 60 3.67 1.86 -0.11
N VAL A 61 3.94 0.61 -0.51
CA VAL A 61 5.00 0.29 -1.45
C VAL A 61 4.53 -0.72 -2.48
N GLU A 62 4.96 -0.58 -3.72
CA GLU A 62 4.86 -1.64 -4.72
C GLU A 62 5.82 -2.79 -4.33
N PRO A 63 5.29 -3.96 -3.94
CA PRO A 63 6.10 -4.98 -3.26
C PRO A 63 7.11 -5.67 -4.18
N PHE A 64 6.80 -5.78 -5.47
CA PHE A 64 7.59 -6.57 -6.41
C PHE A 64 8.98 -6.00 -6.67
N THR A 65 9.26 -4.76 -6.27
CA THR A 65 10.61 -4.21 -6.26
C THR A 65 11.50 -4.86 -5.19
N PHE A 66 10.91 -5.27 -4.06
CA PHE A 66 11.62 -5.78 -2.88
C PHE A 66 11.45 -7.29 -2.70
N PHE A 67 10.30 -7.84 -3.09
CA PHE A 67 9.92 -9.24 -2.89
C PHE A 67 9.58 -9.86 -4.24
N LYS A 68 10.59 -10.36 -4.96
CA LYS A 68 10.43 -10.90 -6.32
C LYS A 68 9.57 -12.16 -6.38
N ASP A 69 9.58 -12.93 -5.30
CA ASP A 69 8.81 -14.17 -5.16
C ASP A 69 7.45 -13.94 -4.45
N TYR A 70 7.00 -12.68 -4.32
CA TYR A 70 5.71 -12.38 -3.71
C TYR A 70 4.57 -12.77 -4.67
N VAL A 71 3.77 -13.76 -4.28
CA VAL A 71 2.67 -14.28 -5.08
C VAL A 71 1.51 -14.69 -4.20
N PHE A 72 0.30 -14.35 -4.62
CA PHE A 72 -0.93 -14.76 -3.94
C PHE A 72 -2.08 -14.84 -4.95
N GLU A 73 -3.13 -15.54 -4.56
CA GLU A 73 -4.34 -15.69 -5.36
C GLU A 73 -5.43 -14.78 -4.80
N ILE A 74 -6.27 -14.25 -5.70
CA ILE A 74 -7.47 -13.50 -5.35
C ILE A 74 -8.64 -14.38 -5.78
N ASP A 75 -9.54 -14.68 -4.84
CA ASP A 75 -10.76 -15.43 -5.12
C ASP A 75 -11.63 -14.73 -6.19
N ASP A 76 -12.26 -15.50 -7.08
CA ASP A 76 -13.03 -14.98 -8.21
C ASP A 76 -14.17 -14.04 -7.77
N GLU A 77 -14.84 -14.32 -6.65
CA GLU A 77 -15.91 -13.45 -6.14
C GLU A 77 -15.35 -12.13 -5.60
N ILE A 78 -14.19 -12.17 -4.94
CA ILE A 78 -13.47 -10.97 -4.48
C ILE A 78 -13.02 -10.15 -5.69
N ALA A 79 -12.39 -10.79 -6.68
CA ALA A 79 -11.92 -10.14 -7.90
C ALA A 79 -13.06 -9.46 -8.65
N LYS A 80 -14.19 -10.16 -8.81
CA LYS A 80 -15.40 -9.61 -9.44
C LYS A 80 -15.97 -8.43 -8.66
N GLY A 81 -16.05 -8.51 -7.33
CA GLY A 81 -16.49 -7.40 -6.48
C GLY A 81 -15.59 -6.16 -6.58
N ALA A 82 -14.31 -6.37 -6.86
CA ALA A 82 -13.31 -5.32 -7.07
C ALA A 82 -13.31 -4.71 -8.48
N GLY A 83 -14.00 -5.31 -9.44
CA GLY A 83 -13.89 -4.97 -10.85
C GLY A 83 -12.57 -5.41 -11.50
N ILE A 84 -11.91 -6.44 -10.95
CA ILE A 84 -10.66 -7.00 -11.48
C ILE A 84 -10.97 -7.99 -12.60
N SER A 85 -10.24 -7.89 -13.70
CA SER A 85 -10.36 -8.77 -14.86
C SER A 85 -9.06 -8.83 -15.65
N ASN A 86 -8.98 -9.73 -16.65
CA ASN A 86 -7.79 -9.84 -17.52
C ASN A 86 -7.48 -8.55 -18.30
N ASP A 87 -8.50 -7.77 -18.63
CA ASP A 87 -8.35 -6.47 -19.28
C ASP A 87 -8.25 -5.30 -18.28
N ASN A 88 -8.43 -5.55 -16.98
CA ASN A 88 -8.38 -4.57 -15.90
C ASN A 88 -7.57 -5.11 -14.71
N ILE A 89 -6.27 -5.26 -14.93
CA ILE A 89 -5.35 -5.79 -13.92
C ILE A 89 -5.15 -4.74 -12.83
N PRO A 90 -5.28 -5.10 -11.53
CA PRO A 90 -5.09 -4.15 -10.44
C PRO A 90 -3.61 -3.87 -10.21
N GLN A 91 -3.32 -2.76 -9.53
CA GLN A 91 -2.01 -2.53 -8.92
C GLN A 91 -2.01 -3.00 -7.46
N ILE A 92 -0.89 -3.57 -7.05
CA ILE A 92 -0.70 -4.13 -5.70
C ILE A 92 0.24 -3.25 -4.91
N PHE A 93 -0.14 -2.97 -3.67
CA PHE A 93 0.70 -2.28 -2.70
C PHE A 93 0.67 -3.01 -1.36
N ASN A 94 1.70 -2.80 -0.54
CA ASN A 94 1.69 -3.25 0.85
C ASN A 94 1.96 -2.07 1.78
N ILE A 95 1.27 -2.04 2.93
CA ILE A 95 1.49 -1.01 3.96
C ILE A 95 2.88 -1.20 4.56
N VAL A 96 3.63 -0.11 4.65
CA VAL A 96 4.98 -0.06 5.23
C VAL A 96 4.92 0.55 6.63
N SER A 97 5.52 -0.15 7.58
CA SER A 97 5.84 0.38 8.90
C SER A 97 7.25 0.93 8.90
N VAL A 98 7.37 2.23 9.15
CA VAL A 98 8.65 2.93 9.33
C VAL A 98 8.98 2.98 10.82
N ARG A 99 10.17 2.51 11.19
CA ARG A 99 10.72 2.62 12.55
C ARG A 99 11.71 3.79 12.61
N ASP A 100 12.64 3.75 13.56
CA ASP A 100 13.66 4.79 13.73
C ASP A 100 14.62 4.89 12.53
N LYS A 101 14.83 3.79 11.80
CA LYS A 101 15.75 3.72 10.66
C LYS A 101 15.12 3.11 9.42
N VAL A 102 15.58 3.56 8.25
CA VAL A 102 15.04 3.15 6.95
C VAL A 102 15.32 1.67 6.67
N GLU A 103 16.50 1.18 7.05
CA GLU A 103 16.86 -0.24 6.94
C GLU A 103 15.98 -1.18 7.78
N GLU A 104 15.27 -0.64 8.77
CA GLU A 104 14.35 -1.40 9.61
C GLU A 104 12.89 -1.35 9.12
N MET A 105 12.63 -0.70 7.97
CA MET A 105 11.30 -0.66 7.39
C MET A 105 10.81 -2.08 7.06
N THR A 106 9.54 -2.32 7.40
CA THR A 106 8.88 -3.59 7.11
C THR A 106 7.59 -3.38 6.35
N ALA A 107 7.31 -4.25 5.38
CA ALA A 107 6.03 -4.32 4.67
C ALA A 107 5.14 -5.41 5.28
N ASN A 108 3.83 -5.16 5.29
CA ASN A 108 2.81 -6.14 5.62
C ASN A 108 2.42 -6.94 4.38
N LEU A 109 3.06 -8.09 4.16
CA LEU A 109 2.77 -8.99 3.02
C LEU A 109 1.52 -9.86 3.24
N LEU A 110 1.04 -9.98 4.48
CA LEU A 110 -0.17 -10.73 4.81
C LEU A 110 -1.45 -10.01 4.35
N ALA A 111 -1.42 -8.69 4.23
CA ALA A 111 -2.60 -7.89 3.91
C ALA A 111 -2.34 -6.85 2.80
N PRO A 112 -2.16 -7.28 1.53
CA PRO A 112 -1.98 -6.37 0.40
C PRO A 112 -3.18 -5.44 0.20
N ILE A 113 -2.86 -4.22 -0.23
CA ILE A 113 -3.78 -3.26 -0.80
C ILE A 113 -3.86 -3.52 -2.30
N ILE A 114 -5.07 -3.66 -2.80
CA ILE A 114 -5.36 -3.91 -4.21
C ILE A 114 -6.14 -2.71 -4.73
N ILE A 115 -5.62 -2.06 -5.77
CA ILE A 115 -6.25 -0.87 -6.38
C ILE A 115 -6.59 -1.17 -7.83
N ASN A 116 -7.87 -1.07 -8.15
CA ASN A 116 -8.38 -0.96 -9.51
C ASN A 116 -8.45 0.52 -9.88
N TRP A 117 -7.54 0.97 -10.73
CA TRP A 117 -7.45 2.37 -11.15
C TRP A 117 -8.56 2.82 -12.09
N ARG A 118 -9.09 1.91 -12.91
CA ARG A 118 -10.18 2.21 -13.86
C ARG A 118 -11.41 2.69 -13.11
N ASP A 119 -11.79 1.97 -12.06
CA ASP A 119 -12.98 2.26 -11.25
C ASP A 119 -12.66 3.02 -9.95
N ARG A 120 -11.38 3.30 -9.69
CA ARG A 120 -10.87 3.92 -8.45
C ARG A 120 -11.33 3.21 -7.18
N LYS A 121 -11.34 1.88 -7.21
CA LYS A 121 -11.73 1.02 -6.09
C LYS A 121 -10.51 0.39 -5.45
N GLY A 122 -10.46 0.45 -4.12
CA GLY A 122 -9.44 -0.14 -3.28
C GLY A 122 -10.02 -1.19 -2.34
N MET A 123 -9.21 -2.18 -1.98
CA MET A 123 -9.47 -3.05 -0.84
C MET A 123 -8.16 -3.43 -0.14
N GLN A 124 -8.27 -3.83 1.12
CA GLN A 124 -7.19 -4.56 1.80
C GLN A 124 -7.59 -6.03 1.92
N LEU A 125 -6.92 -6.89 1.15
CA LEU A 125 -7.17 -8.33 1.14
C LEU A 125 -6.31 -8.98 2.22
N ILE A 126 -6.92 -9.66 3.19
CA ILE A 126 -6.17 -10.48 4.15
C ILE A 126 -5.97 -11.85 3.52
N LEU A 127 -4.70 -12.23 3.33
CA LEU A 127 -4.34 -13.52 2.76
C LEU A 127 -4.50 -14.63 3.79
N GLU A 128 -5.14 -15.72 3.39
CA GLU A 128 -5.27 -16.92 4.20
C GLU A 128 -4.29 -18.01 3.74
N LYS A 129 -3.95 -18.93 4.64
CA LYS A 129 -3.12 -20.13 4.32
C LYS A 129 -1.79 -19.80 3.62
N THR A 130 -1.18 -18.67 3.98
CA THR A 130 0.11 -18.22 3.45
C THR A 130 1.22 -18.22 4.51
N SER A 131 2.48 -18.25 4.08
CA SER A 131 3.65 -18.02 4.92
C SER A 131 3.96 -16.52 5.12
N TYR A 132 3.29 -15.62 4.38
CA TYR A 132 3.46 -14.19 4.57
C TYR A 132 2.97 -13.73 5.93
N THR A 133 3.57 -12.65 6.42
CA THR A 133 3.32 -12.12 7.76
C THR A 133 3.16 -10.60 7.68
N ILE A 134 2.79 -9.99 8.80
CA ILE A 134 2.64 -8.54 8.90
C ILE A 134 3.97 -7.76 8.91
N ARG A 135 5.11 -8.45 8.98
CA ARG A 135 6.43 -7.81 9.10
C ARG A 135 7.47 -8.55 8.27
N HIS A 136 7.71 -8.06 7.04
CA HIS A 136 8.81 -8.48 6.17
C HIS A 136 9.74 -7.30 5.92
N ARG A 137 11.05 -7.44 6.18
CA ARG A 137 12.02 -6.35 5.98
C ARG A 137 12.12 -6.02 4.50
N LEU A 138 12.06 -4.73 4.15
CA LEU A 138 12.33 -4.26 2.79
C LEU A 138 13.80 -4.42 2.41
N PHE A 139 14.69 -4.32 3.39
CA PHE A 139 16.15 -4.36 3.22
C PHE A 139 16.77 -5.42 4.14
N PRO A 140 16.57 -6.72 3.89
CA PRO A 140 17.09 -7.78 4.77
C PRO A 140 18.62 -7.76 4.87
N ASP A 141 19.29 -7.38 3.79
CA ASP A 141 20.76 -7.34 3.68
C ASP A 141 21.33 -5.90 3.84
N GLY A 142 20.50 -4.94 4.24
CA GLY A 142 20.85 -3.52 4.33
C GLY A 142 20.47 -2.72 3.07
N LEU A 143 20.70 -1.40 3.12
CA LEU A 143 20.33 -0.49 2.03
C LEU A 143 21.19 -0.75 0.78
N PRO A 144 20.60 -0.63 -0.44
CA PRO A 144 21.35 -0.74 -1.68
C PRO A 144 22.56 0.21 -1.69
N GLY A 145 23.75 -0.30 -1.99
CA GLY A 145 24.99 0.48 -2.03
C GLY A 145 25.71 0.66 -0.69
N SER A 146 25.18 0.11 0.41
CA SER A 146 25.95 -0.05 1.65
C SER A 146 26.92 -1.23 1.50
N PRO A 147 28.18 -1.13 2.00
CA PRO A 147 29.06 -2.29 2.00
C PRO A 147 28.40 -3.41 2.79
N SER A 148 28.16 -4.55 2.13
CA SER A 148 27.67 -5.75 2.78
C SER A 148 28.60 -6.05 3.95
N LYS A 149 28.08 -6.06 5.17
CA LYS A 149 28.80 -6.69 6.27
C LYS A 149 28.77 -8.19 6.01
N GLY A 150 29.69 -8.65 5.16
CA GLY A 150 29.95 -10.05 4.93
C GLY A 150 30.20 -10.71 6.28
N GLY A 151 29.40 -11.72 6.58
CA GLY A 151 29.60 -12.57 7.75
C GLY A 151 30.91 -13.33 7.59
N GLU A 152 31.69 -13.33 8.68
CA GLU A 152 32.68 -14.38 8.96
C GLU A 152 31.98 -15.70 9.30
#